data_AF-A0A1Y2L6N1-F1
#
_entry.id   AF-A0A1Y2L6N1-F1
#
_cell.length_a   1.000
_cell.length_b   1.000
_cell.length_c   1.000
_cell.angle_alpha   90.00
_cell.angle_beta   90.00
_cell.angle_gamma   90.00
#
_symmetry.space_group_name_H-M   'P 1'
#
loop_
_entity.id
_entity.type
_entity.pdbx_description
1 polymer ?
#
loop_
_entity_poly.entity_id
_entity_poly.type
_entity_poly.pdbx_seq_one_letter_code
_entity_poly.pdbx_strand_id
1 'polypeptide(L)'
;MSRVTVSIEDDLMEAFDAFLDTRGYTNRSEGFRDLIREKLQNTKLDEDTGGVGIAVLNYVYDHEERMLASRLMSVQHEHHDLTVSTVHFHIDHDTCLESVTLRGKLSDIRKFADQVLAQPGVRHGQLYSVPGELRVETHRHGDDDHGHAHRHEHLKITT
;
A
#
# COMPACT_ATOMS: atom_id res chain seq x y z
N MET A 1 -2.06 -27.06 -0.93
CA MET A 1 -2.19 -26.47 0.42
C MET A 1 -1.38 -27.34 1.38
N SER A 2 -0.47 -26.75 2.15
CA SER A 2 0.37 -27.48 3.12
C SER A 2 -0.23 -27.35 4.52
N ARG A 3 -0.19 -28.43 5.32
CA ARG A 3 -0.67 -28.43 6.71
C ARG A 3 0.52 -28.40 7.67
N VAL A 4 0.50 -27.47 8.61
CA VAL A 4 1.52 -27.30 9.64
C VAL A 4 0.84 -27.37 11.01
N THR A 5 1.47 -28.03 11.96
CA THR A 5 1.06 -28.05 13.37
C THR A 5 2.12 -27.30 14.17
N VAL A 6 1.68 -26.33 14.97
CA VAL A 6 2.53 -25.49 15.82
C VAL A 6 1.98 -25.51 17.23
N SER A 7 2.87 -25.60 18.22
CA SER A 7 2.54 -25.43 19.63
C SER A 7 2.68 -23.97 20.00
N ILE A 8 1.68 -23.41 20.70
CA ILE A 8 1.61 -22.01 21.12
C ILE A 8 1.15 -22.02 22.58
N GLU A 9 1.62 -21.06 23.38
CA GLU A 9 1.20 -20.88 24.77
C GLU A 9 -0.29 -20.56 24.86
N ASP A 10 -0.97 -21.08 25.88
CA ASP A 10 -2.44 -21.02 25.99
C ASP A 10 -2.95 -19.57 26.08
N ASP A 11 -2.26 -18.71 26.84
CA ASP A 11 -2.58 -17.29 26.98
C ASP A 11 -2.44 -16.52 25.65
N LEU A 12 -1.43 -16.85 24.85
CA LEU A 12 -1.26 -16.27 23.53
C LEU A 12 -2.33 -16.76 22.55
N MET A 13 -2.76 -18.01 22.65
CA MET A 13 -3.88 -18.54 21.85
C MET A 13 -5.20 -17.85 22.21
N GLU A 14 -5.46 -17.62 23.50
CA GLU A 14 -6.66 -16.91 23.97
C GLU A 14 -6.67 -15.45 23.47
N ALA A 15 -5.53 -14.75 23.57
CA ALA A 15 -5.39 -13.39 23.04
C ALA A 15 -5.61 -13.34 21.52
N PHE A 16 -5.12 -14.36 20.80
CA PHE A 16 -5.32 -14.48 19.37
C PHE A 16 -6.79 -14.70 19.00
N ASP A 17 -7.51 -15.57 19.72
CA ASP A 17 -8.94 -15.78 19.48
C ASP A 17 -9.76 -14.51 19.70
N ALA A 18 -9.50 -13.77 20.78
CA ALA A 18 -10.17 -12.50 21.04
C ALA A 18 -9.91 -11.46 19.93
N PHE A 19 -8.68 -11.45 19.39
CA PHE A 19 -8.34 -10.62 18.24
C PHE A 19 -9.12 -11.02 16.98
N LEU A 20 -9.30 -12.32 16.74
CA LEU A 20 -10.04 -12.83 15.58
C LEU A 20 -11.53 -12.49 15.64
N ASP A 21 -12.15 -12.65 16.81
CA ASP A 21 -13.56 -12.34 17.02
C ASP A 21 -13.85 -10.86 16.77
N THR A 22 -12.96 -9.98 17.26
CA THR A 22 -13.07 -8.53 17.05
C THR A 22 -13.00 -8.14 15.57
N ARG A 23 -12.28 -8.90 14.75
CA ARG A 23 -12.08 -8.67 13.31
C ARG A 23 -13.08 -9.43 12.43
N GLY A 24 -13.96 -10.26 13.02
CA GLY A 24 -15.00 -11.01 12.30
C GLY A 24 -14.50 -12.22 11.52
N TYR A 25 -13.35 -12.80 11.89
CA TYR A 25 -12.85 -14.00 11.21
C TYR A 25 -13.70 -15.22 11.52
N THR A 26 -13.91 -16.08 10.52
CA THR A 26 -14.75 -17.28 10.69
C THR A 26 -13.97 -18.48 11.23
N ASN A 27 -12.63 -18.49 11.09
CA ASN A 27 -11.78 -19.57 11.60
C ASN A 27 -10.33 -19.11 11.88
N ARG A 28 -9.67 -19.79 12.85
CA ARG A 28 -8.28 -19.53 13.22
C ARG A 28 -7.28 -19.66 12.06
N SER A 29 -7.53 -20.59 11.14
CA SER A 29 -6.61 -20.84 10.01
C SER A 29 -6.57 -19.69 9.01
N GLU A 30 -7.67 -18.95 8.87
CA GLU A 30 -7.79 -17.76 8.04
C GLU A 30 -7.07 -16.58 8.69
N GLY A 31 -7.36 -16.31 9.96
CA GLY A 31 -6.66 -15.29 10.72
C GLY A 31 -5.15 -15.50 10.79
N PHE A 32 -4.70 -16.75 10.96
CA PHE A 32 -3.27 -17.08 11.02
C PHE A 32 -2.60 -16.90 9.64
N ARG A 33 -3.32 -17.20 8.55
CA ARG A 33 -2.82 -16.98 7.19
C ARG A 33 -2.67 -15.49 6.90
N ASP A 34 -3.62 -14.68 7.33
CA ASP A 34 -3.59 -13.25 7.11
C ASP A 34 -2.51 -12.57 7.94
N LEU A 35 -2.31 -13.00 9.20
CA LEU A 35 -1.16 -12.58 10.02
C LEU A 35 0.19 -12.94 9.39
N ILE A 36 0.34 -14.18 8.89
CA ILE A 36 1.56 -14.58 8.18
C ILE A 36 1.75 -13.71 6.95
N ARG A 37 0.70 -13.47 6.17
CA ARG A 37 0.79 -12.65 4.95
C ARG A 37 1.17 -11.22 5.27
N GLU A 38 0.52 -10.60 6.26
CA GLU A 38 0.83 -9.25 6.74
C GLU A 38 2.29 -9.17 7.20
N LYS A 39 2.75 -10.14 8.01
CA LYS A 39 4.12 -10.14 8.51
C LYS A 39 5.14 -10.34 7.38
N LEU A 40 4.91 -11.26 6.45
CA LEU A 40 5.79 -11.52 5.31
C LEU A 40 5.79 -10.37 4.30
N GLN A 41 4.66 -9.69 4.09
CA GLN A 41 4.60 -8.46 3.29
C GLN A 41 5.41 -7.35 3.94
N ASN A 42 5.20 -7.10 5.24
CA ASN A 42 5.96 -6.10 5.98
C ASN A 42 7.48 -6.38 5.98
N THR A 43 7.90 -7.66 6.02
CA THR A 43 9.33 -8.04 5.92
C THR A 43 9.89 -7.89 4.50
N LYS A 44 9.16 -8.29 3.45
CA LYS A 44 9.61 -8.12 2.05
C LYS A 44 9.76 -6.65 1.66
N LEU A 45 8.94 -5.76 2.24
CA LEU A 45 9.03 -4.31 2.05
C LEU A 45 10.34 -3.70 2.58
N ASP A 46 11.01 -4.37 3.51
CA ASP A 46 12.33 -3.95 4.01
C ASP A 46 13.50 -4.50 3.19
N GLU A 47 13.29 -5.54 2.37
CA GLU A 47 14.37 -6.21 1.63
C GLU A 47 14.38 -5.92 0.11
N ASP A 48 13.24 -5.61 -0.51
CA ASP A 48 13.16 -5.48 -1.98
C ASP A 48 12.87 -4.06 -2.47
N THR A 49 13.90 -3.20 -2.43
CA THR A 49 13.82 -1.80 -2.91
C THR A 49 14.01 -1.64 -4.42
N GLY A 50 14.29 -2.72 -5.16
CA GLY A 50 14.67 -2.67 -6.58
C GLY A 50 13.50 -2.78 -7.57
N GLY A 51 12.38 -3.35 -7.14
CA GLY A 51 11.22 -3.64 -8.00
C GLY A 51 10.25 -2.48 -8.23
N VAL A 52 9.32 -2.68 -9.16
CA VAL A 52 8.15 -1.80 -9.39
C VAL A 52 6.98 -2.33 -8.57
N GLY A 53 6.10 -1.46 -8.10
CA GLY A 53 4.91 -1.88 -7.38
C GLY A 53 3.84 -0.80 -7.33
N ILE A 54 2.82 -1.07 -6.53
CA ILE A 54 1.80 -0.10 -6.14
C ILE A 54 1.84 0.11 -4.63
N ALA A 55 1.40 1.26 -4.18
CA ALA A 55 1.29 1.55 -2.77
C ALA A 55 0.11 2.48 -2.47
N VAL A 56 -0.29 2.48 -1.21
CA VAL A 56 -1.21 3.45 -0.64
C VAL A 56 -0.53 4.04 0.58
N LEU A 57 -0.31 5.35 0.54
CA LEU A 57 0.14 6.13 1.69
C LEU A 57 -1.06 6.82 2.32
N ASN A 58 -1.36 6.49 3.56
CA ASN A 58 -2.38 7.19 4.34
C ASN A 58 -1.70 8.06 5.39
N TYR A 59 -2.12 9.32 5.54
CA TYR A 59 -1.62 10.18 6.60
C TYR A 59 -2.66 11.20 7.08
N VAL A 60 -2.56 11.55 8.36
CA VAL A 60 -3.40 12.56 9.02
C VAL A 60 -2.56 13.77 9.35
N TYR A 61 -3.07 14.95 9.03
CA TYR A 61 -2.39 16.21 9.31
C TYR A 61 -3.37 17.31 9.72
N ASP A 62 -2.83 18.32 10.40
CA ASP A 62 -3.54 19.54 10.77
C ASP A 62 -3.45 20.56 9.62
N HIS A 63 -4.59 20.94 9.03
CA HIS A 63 -4.58 21.86 7.89
C HIS A 63 -4.51 23.35 8.30
N GLU A 64 -4.68 23.67 9.58
CA GLU A 64 -4.42 25.01 10.12
C GLU A 64 -2.90 25.24 10.31
N GLU A 65 -2.11 24.17 10.37
CA GLU A 65 -0.65 24.24 10.46
C GLU A 65 -0.09 25.01 9.26
N ARG A 66 0.64 26.08 9.58
CA ARG A 66 1.04 27.08 8.59
C ARG A 66 1.86 26.46 7.47
N MET A 67 1.37 26.66 6.24
CA MET A 67 1.97 26.17 5.00
C MET A 67 1.99 24.64 4.84
N LEU A 68 1.46 23.83 5.77
CA LEU A 68 1.57 22.38 5.69
C LEU A 68 0.89 21.82 4.44
N ALA A 69 -0.36 22.20 4.19
CA ALA A 69 -1.09 21.79 2.99
C ALA A 69 -0.32 22.15 1.70
N SER A 70 0.27 23.35 1.64
CA SER A 70 1.09 23.76 0.49
C SER A 70 2.38 22.95 0.36
N ARG A 71 3.07 22.63 1.46
CA ARG A 71 4.28 21.78 1.43
C ARG A 71 3.93 20.37 0.95
N LEU A 72 2.85 19.79 1.46
CA LEU A 72 2.36 18.47 1.05
C LEU A 72 2.01 18.45 -0.44
N MET A 73 1.30 19.46 -0.93
CA MET A 73 1.01 19.61 -2.36
C MET A 73 2.29 19.73 -3.21
N SER A 74 3.29 20.49 -2.74
CA SER A 74 4.58 20.59 -3.45
C SER A 74 5.28 19.23 -3.55
N VAL A 75 5.33 18.45 -2.47
CA VAL A 75 5.91 17.10 -2.48
C VAL A 75 5.13 16.19 -3.44
N GLN A 76 3.79 16.22 -3.44
CA GLN A 76 2.98 15.47 -4.40
C GLN A 76 3.25 15.88 -5.86
N HIS A 77 3.46 17.17 -6.11
CA HIS A 77 3.72 17.70 -7.45
C HIS A 77 5.12 17.36 -7.96
N GLU A 78 6.13 17.38 -7.09
CA GLU A 78 7.50 16.95 -7.40
C GLU A 78 7.55 15.47 -7.81
N HIS A 79 6.68 14.63 -7.23
CA HIS A 79 6.56 13.19 -7.50
C HIS A 79 5.23 12.83 -8.21
N HIS A 80 4.77 13.71 -9.10
CA HIS A 80 3.51 13.51 -9.84
C HIS A 80 3.53 12.25 -10.74
N ASP A 81 4.71 11.79 -11.13
CA ASP A 81 4.93 10.57 -11.91
C ASP A 81 4.64 9.29 -11.12
N LEU A 82 4.78 9.35 -9.78
CA LEU A 82 4.43 8.25 -8.88
C LEU A 82 2.95 8.27 -8.50
N THR A 83 2.32 9.44 -8.44
CA THR A 83 0.97 9.61 -7.90
C THR A 83 -0.10 9.24 -8.92
N VAL A 84 -0.87 8.20 -8.61
CA VAL A 84 -2.02 7.75 -9.41
C VAL A 84 -3.27 8.56 -9.05
N SER A 85 -3.51 8.74 -7.75
CA SER A 85 -4.67 9.49 -7.26
C SER A 85 -4.49 9.87 -5.80
N THR A 86 -5.05 11.01 -5.40
CA THR A 86 -5.17 11.43 -4.00
C THR A 86 -6.64 11.59 -3.65
N VAL A 87 -7.04 11.04 -2.50
CA VAL A 87 -8.36 11.30 -1.89
C VAL A 87 -8.14 12.00 -0.56
N HIS A 88 -8.88 13.08 -0.32
CA HIS A 88 -8.81 13.90 0.88
C HIS A 88 -10.14 13.85 1.63
N PHE A 89 -10.08 13.69 2.94
CA PHE A 89 -11.24 13.68 3.83
C PHE A 89 -11.02 14.68 4.96
N HIS A 90 -11.99 15.58 5.17
CA HIS A 90 -12.05 16.35 6.42
C HIS A 90 -12.57 15.43 7.53
N ILE A 91 -11.76 15.22 8.58
CA ILE A 91 -12.15 14.41 9.73
C ILE A 91 -12.96 15.27 10.71
N ASP A 92 -12.47 16.49 10.97
CA ASP A 92 -13.09 17.50 11.81
C ASP A 92 -12.70 18.93 11.34
N HIS A 93 -12.71 19.92 12.24
CA HIS A 93 -12.47 21.32 11.88
C HIS A 93 -11.01 21.58 11.51
N ASP A 94 -10.04 20.91 12.11
CA ASP A 94 -8.61 21.19 11.94
C ASP A 94 -7.85 20.03 11.29
N THR A 95 -8.40 18.81 11.30
CA THR A 95 -7.69 17.62 10.81
C THR A 95 -8.23 17.04 9.51
N CYS A 96 -7.28 16.60 8.68
CA CYS A 96 -7.52 15.99 7.39
C CYS A 96 -6.84 14.63 7.30
N LEU A 97 -7.49 13.67 6.65
CA LEU A 97 -6.87 12.42 6.19
C LEU A 97 -6.64 12.52 4.68
N GLU A 98 -5.43 12.23 4.22
CA GLU A 98 -5.13 12.02 2.81
C GLU A 98 -4.70 10.58 2.56
N SER A 99 -5.26 10.00 1.50
CA SER A 99 -4.91 8.68 0.97
C SER A 99 -4.37 8.84 -0.44
N VAL A 100 -3.08 8.58 -0.61
CA VAL A 100 -2.36 8.75 -1.89
C VAL A 100 -2.05 7.37 -2.44
N THR A 101 -2.64 7.05 -3.59
CA THR A 101 -2.31 5.83 -4.35
C THR A 101 -1.12 6.12 -5.26
N LEU A 102 -0.11 5.26 -5.18
CA LEU A 102 1.18 5.41 -5.85
C LEU A 102 1.47 4.20 -6.74
N ARG A 103 2.17 4.41 -7.85
CA ARG A 103 2.68 3.36 -8.73
C ARG A 103 4.06 3.76 -9.25
N GLY A 104 5.02 2.87 -9.13
CA GLY A 104 6.39 3.15 -9.56
C GLY A 104 7.41 2.24 -8.91
N LYS A 105 8.68 2.65 -8.93
CA LYS A 105 9.74 1.93 -8.21
C LYS A 105 9.46 2.01 -6.71
N LEU A 106 9.52 0.86 -6.02
CA LEU A 106 9.24 0.79 -4.58
C LEU A 106 10.18 1.69 -3.76
N SER A 107 11.43 1.83 -4.19
CA SER A 107 12.39 2.76 -3.57
C SER A 107 11.97 4.23 -3.69
N ASP A 108 11.44 4.65 -4.83
CA ASP A 108 11.01 6.04 -5.02
C ASP A 108 9.68 6.31 -4.30
N ILE A 109 8.77 5.33 -4.29
CA ILE A 109 7.55 5.34 -3.45
C ILE A 109 7.91 5.51 -1.96
N ARG A 110 8.90 4.76 -1.46
CA ARG A 110 9.33 4.84 -0.06
C ARG A 110 9.93 6.20 0.27
N LYS A 111 10.79 6.74 -0.60
CA LYS A 111 11.33 8.11 -0.44
C LYS A 111 10.23 9.17 -0.40
N PHE A 112 9.24 9.08 -1.30
CA PHE A 112 8.09 9.97 -1.31
C PHE A 112 7.33 9.90 0.03
N ALA A 113 7.04 8.69 0.50
CA ALA A 113 6.37 8.49 1.77
C ALA A 113 7.17 9.06 2.94
N ASP A 114 8.48 8.82 3.00
CA ASP A 114 9.35 9.35 4.05
C ASP A 114 9.35 10.90 4.05
N GLN A 115 9.36 11.54 2.87
CA GLN A 115 9.30 13.01 2.76
C GLN A 115 7.98 13.60 3.25
N VAL A 116 6.85 12.92 2.98
CA VAL A 116 5.53 13.31 3.46
C VAL A 116 5.43 13.11 4.97
N LEU A 117 5.80 11.93 5.47
CA LEU A 117 5.70 11.57 6.89
C LEU A 117 6.64 12.41 7.78
N ALA A 118 7.74 12.92 7.22
CA ALA A 118 8.65 13.82 7.91
C ALA A 118 8.17 15.29 7.97
N GLN A 119 7.07 15.65 7.31
CA GLN A 119 6.57 17.03 7.36
C GLN A 119 6.06 17.38 8.77
N PRO A 120 6.55 18.48 9.38
CA PRO A 120 6.01 18.96 10.64
C PRO A 120 4.50 19.23 10.54
N GLY A 121 3.73 18.62 11.45
CA GLY A 121 2.26 18.68 11.48
C GLY A 121 1.54 17.46 10.87
N VAL A 122 2.29 16.54 10.25
CA VAL A 122 1.79 15.17 10.00
C VAL A 122 1.84 14.40 11.32
N ARG A 123 0.67 13.96 11.79
CA ARG A 123 0.51 13.35 13.13
C ARG A 123 0.56 11.82 13.07
N HIS A 124 0.02 11.24 12.00
CA HIS A 124 0.00 9.81 11.76
C HIS A 124 0.21 9.52 10.28
N GLY A 125 0.84 8.40 9.97
CA GLY A 125 0.77 7.87 8.63
C GLY A 125 1.40 6.50 8.47
N GLN A 126 0.98 5.80 7.43
CA GLN A 126 1.37 4.43 7.14
C GLN A 126 1.40 4.22 5.63
N LEU A 127 2.52 3.66 5.17
CA LEU A 127 2.68 3.19 3.81
C LEU A 127 2.36 1.70 3.75
N TYR A 128 1.40 1.32 2.93
CA TYR A 128 1.19 -0.06 2.54
C TYR A 128 1.59 -0.22 1.08
N SER A 129 2.46 -1.17 0.76
CA SER A 129 2.93 -1.38 -0.61
C SER A 129 2.89 -2.83 -1.01
N VAL A 130 2.68 -3.05 -2.30
CA VAL A 130 2.53 -4.36 -2.92
C VAL A 130 3.52 -4.43 -4.09
N PRO A 131 4.57 -5.26 -3.97
CA PRO A 131 5.51 -5.49 -5.06
C PRO A 131 4.82 -6.09 -6.29
N GLY A 132 5.39 -5.82 -7.46
CA GLY A 132 4.95 -6.42 -8.70
C GLY A 132 6.07 -6.55 -9.74
N GLU A 133 5.72 -7.17 -10.85
CA GLU A 133 6.54 -7.29 -12.04
C GLU A 133 5.89 -6.49 -13.17
N LEU A 134 6.67 -5.62 -13.81
CA LEU A 134 6.25 -4.98 -15.04
C LEU A 134 6.45 -5.96 -16.20
N ARG A 135 5.37 -6.41 -16.82
CA ARG A 135 5.40 -7.23 -18.03
C ARG A 135 4.90 -6.42 -19.21
N VAL A 136 5.71 -6.36 -20.25
CA VAL A 136 5.31 -5.75 -21.52
C VAL A 136 4.68 -6.84 -22.37
N GLU A 137 3.35 -6.79 -22.54
CA GLU A 137 2.62 -7.74 -23.37
C GLU A 137 2.16 -7.03 -24.66
N THR A 138 2.14 -7.77 -25.77
CA THR A 138 1.65 -7.25 -27.05
C THR A 138 0.36 -7.97 -27.38
N HIS A 139 -0.73 -7.23 -27.48
CA HIS A 139 -2.05 -7.77 -27.79
C HIS A 139 -2.55 -7.19 -29.12
N ARG A 140 -3.29 -8.00 -29.88
CA ARG A 140 -4.05 -7.53 -31.05
C ARG A 140 -5.50 -7.35 -30.62
N HIS A 141 -6.08 -6.21 -30.96
CA HIS A 141 -7.50 -5.93 -30.77
C HIS A 141 -8.18 -5.84 -32.14
N GLY A 142 -9.32 -6.53 -32.28
CA GLY A 142 -10.13 -6.62 -33.52
C GLY A 142 -10.23 -8.06 -34.04
N ASP A 143 -11.45 -8.55 -34.25
CA ASP A 143 -11.74 -9.88 -34.85
C ASP A 143 -11.62 -9.88 -36.39
N ASP A 144 -11.41 -8.71 -36.99
CA ASP A 144 -11.29 -8.54 -38.45
C ASP A 144 -9.82 -8.52 -38.90
N ASP A 145 -9.61 -8.78 -40.20
CA ASP A 145 -8.32 -8.92 -40.92
C ASP A 145 -7.41 -7.66 -40.91
N HIS A 146 -7.73 -6.67 -40.08
CA HIS A 146 -7.02 -5.40 -39.87
C HIS A 146 -6.61 -5.19 -38.40
N GLY A 147 -6.48 -6.25 -37.59
CA GLY A 147 -6.04 -6.16 -36.20
C GLY A 147 -4.62 -5.58 -36.03
N HIS A 148 -4.52 -4.37 -35.47
CA HIS A 148 -3.25 -3.76 -35.10
C HIS A 148 -2.71 -4.32 -33.78
N ALA A 149 -1.40 -4.57 -33.73
CA ALA A 149 -0.73 -5.00 -32.51
C ALA A 149 -0.39 -3.78 -31.64
N HIS A 150 -0.90 -3.74 -30.43
CA HIS A 150 -0.60 -2.72 -29.43
C HIS A 150 0.25 -3.32 -28.31
N ARG A 151 1.23 -2.55 -27.85
CA ARG A 151 2.11 -2.93 -26.75
C ARG A 151 1.64 -2.24 -25.47
N HIS A 152 1.30 -3.03 -24.45
CA HIS A 152 0.82 -2.55 -23.16
C HIS A 152 1.72 -3.03 -22.03
N GLU A 153 1.89 -2.20 -21.01
CA GLU A 153 2.60 -2.58 -19.79
C GLU A 153 1.60 -3.03 -18.71
N HIS A 154 1.69 -4.29 -18.33
CA HIS A 154 0.90 -4.89 -17.27
C HIS A 154 1.73 -5.00 -16.00
N LEU A 155 1.26 -4.40 -14.91
CA LEU A 155 1.81 -4.68 -13.59
C LEU A 155 1.16 -5.96 -13.05
N LYS A 156 1.94 -7.02 -12.89
CA LYS A 156 1.49 -8.26 -12.26
C LYS A 156 1.96 -8.29 -10.81
N ILE A 157 1.02 -8.40 -9.88
CA ILE A 157 1.32 -8.47 -8.45
C ILE A 157 2.00 -9.80 -8.14
N THR A 158 3.15 -9.76 -7.45
CA THR A 158 3.85 -10.94 -6.96
C THR A 158 3.24 -11.39 -5.63
N THR A 159 2.92 -12.68 -5.49
CA THR A 159 2.28 -13.25 -4.28
C THR A 159 3.31 -13.95 -3.40
#